data_AF-A0A9K3KDC3-F1
#
_entry.id   AF-A0A9K3KDC3-F1
#
_cell.length_a   1.000
_cell.length_b   1.000
_cell.length_c   1.000
_cell.angle_alpha   90.00
_cell.angle_beta   90.00
_cell.angle_gamma   90.00
#
_symmetry.space_group_name_H-M   'P 1'
#
loop_
_entity.id
_entity.type
_entity.pdbx_description
1 polymer ?
#
loop_
_entity_poly.entity_id
_entity_poly.type
_entity_poly.pdbx_seq_one_letter_code
_entity_poly.pdbx_strand_id
1 'polypeptide(L)'
;MGKLLKWLKIKRIRLQEHFAERKPSCTPAREWWLVVLIIQPLVELIEKTFLSIQGFNAFVQEQRQELHYLINDISSRCKLKGPLTAAEKLEFVKALEDDPFHGWILQDYCVERKEIFQCIDEVGAFVESEMDELKNSTDANAMSEVDQIASTIANFSLEFVVRVSKLLLSAIQ
;
A
#
# COMPACT_ATOMS: atom_id res chain seq x y z
N MET A 1 -11.59 0.39 10.25
CA MET A 1 -10.16 0.06 10.31
C MET A 1 -9.27 1.30 10.52
N GLY A 2 -9.51 2.42 9.82
CA GLY A 2 -8.70 3.64 9.85
C GLY A 2 -8.64 4.31 11.23
N LYS A 3 -9.73 4.34 12.00
CA LYS A 3 -9.70 4.80 13.41
C LYS A 3 -8.69 4.03 14.27
N LEU A 4 -8.57 2.72 14.07
CA LEU A 4 -7.61 1.88 14.79
C LEU A 4 -6.17 2.18 14.34
N LEU A 5 -5.91 2.21 13.03
CA LEU A 5 -4.58 2.51 12.50
C LEU A 5 -4.11 3.92 12.90
N LYS A 6 -5.01 4.89 12.90
CA LYS A 6 -4.76 6.25 13.40
C LYS A 6 -4.42 6.25 14.89
N TRP A 7 -5.19 5.52 15.70
CA TRP A 7 -4.90 5.38 17.13
C TRP A 7 -3.53 4.73 17.37
N LEU A 8 -3.21 3.67 16.63
CA LEU A 8 -1.91 2.98 16.68
C LEU A 8 -0.77 3.95 16.32
N LYS A 9 -0.91 4.71 15.24
CA LYS A 9 0.06 5.75 14.84
C LYS A 9 0.27 6.80 15.94
N ILE A 10 -0.81 7.30 16.54
CA ILE A 10 -0.74 8.31 17.61
C ILE A 10 -0.12 7.75 18.90
N LYS A 11 -0.41 6.49 19.23
CA LYS A 11 0.04 5.85 20.48
C LYS A 11 1.32 5.03 20.32
N ARG A 12 1.93 5.00 19.13
CA ARG A 12 3.08 4.16 18.77
C ARG A 12 4.17 4.15 19.84
N ILE A 13 4.69 5.32 20.22
CA ILE A 13 5.79 5.44 21.21
C ILE A 13 5.38 4.81 22.54
N ARG A 14 4.21 5.18 23.07
CA ARG A 14 3.69 4.63 24.34
C ARG A 14 3.46 3.13 24.28
N LEU A 15 3.03 2.61 23.13
CA LEU A 15 2.85 1.18 22.93
C LEU A 15 4.18 0.45 22.86
N GLN A 16 5.17 1.01 22.16
CA GLN A 16 6.53 0.46 22.10
C GLN A 16 7.17 0.42 23.50
N GLU A 17 7.06 1.49 24.29
CA GLU A 17 7.49 1.53 25.69
C GLU A 17 6.78 0.45 26.52
N HIS A 18 5.46 0.37 26.40
CA HIS A 18 4.66 -0.65 27.12
C HIS A 18 5.08 -2.07 26.76
N PHE A 19 5.34 -2.36 25.49
CA PHE A 19 5.80 -3.68 25.04
C PHE A 19 7.22 -3.99 25.52
N ALA A 20 8.12 -3.00 25.53
CA ALA A 20 9.48 -3.16 26.07
C ALA A 20 9.48 -3.47 27.57
N GLU A 21 8.59 -2.84 28.34
CA GLU A 21 8.42 -3.06 29.77
C GLU A 21 7.77 -4.41 30.09
N ARG A 22 6.66 -4.73 29.41
CA ARG A 22 5.81 -5.89 29.75
C ARG A 22 6.22 -7.17 29.04
N LYS A 23 6.96 -7.06 27.92
CA LYS A 23 7.41 -8.18 27.07
C LYS A 23 6.34 -9.26 26.83
N PRO A 24 5.12 -8.89 26.40
CA PRO A 24 4.10 -9.89 26.10
C PRO A 24 4.50 -10.70 24.86
N SER A 25 4.00 -11.94 24.77
CA SER A 25 4.25 -12.84 23.64
C SER A 25 3.71 -12.32 22.30
N CYS A 26 2.82 -11.33 22.32
CA CYS A 26 2.21 -10.72 21.14
C CYS A 26 2.85 -9.39 20.74
N THR A 27 4.08 -9.10 21.18
CA THR A 27 4.79 -7.86 20.82
C THR A 27 4.96 -7.78 19.29
N PRO A 28 4.40 -6.75 18.62
CA PRO A 28 4.56 -6.61 17.17
C PRO A 28 6.01 -6.33 16.80
N ALA A 29 6.46 -6.95 15.72
CA ALA A 29 7.78 -6.70 15.14
C ALA A 29 7.87 -5.29 14.49
N ARG A 30 9.08 -4.85 14.17
CA ARG A 30 9.34 -3.50 13.64
C ARG A 30 8.67 -3.31 12.27
N GLU A 31 8.82 -4.30 11.39
CA GLU A 31 8.25 -4.31 10.04
C GLU A 31 6.72 -4.14 10.08
N TRP A 32 6.06 -4.71 11.08
CA TRP A 32 4.62 -4.57 11.27
C TRP A 32 4.21 -3.11 11.51
N TRP A 33 4.98 -2.38 12.32
CA TRP A 33 4.73 -0.96 12.55
C TRP A 33 4.91 -0.13 11.28
N LEU A 34 5.92 -0.45 10.48
CA LEU A 34 6.16 0.23 9.20
C LEU A 34 4.99 0.01 8.25
N VAL A 35 4.57 -1.24 8.05
CA VAL A 35 3.40 -1.58 7.22
C VAL A 35 2.14 -0.85 7.69
N VAL A 36 1.87 -0.83 9.00
CA VAL A 36 0.72 -0.09 9.56
C VAL A 36 0.79 1.39 9.24
N LEU A 37 1.95 2.02 9.40
CA LEU A 37 2.12 3.45 9.15
C LEU A 37 1.98 3.81 7.66
N ILE A 38 2.47 2.95 6.77
CA ILE A 38 2.40 3.14 5.32
C ILE A 38 0.97 2.92 4.80
N ILE A 39 0.26 1.89 5.28
CA ILE A 39 -1.10 1.57 4.83
C ILE A 39 -2.15 2.53 5.42
N GLN A 40 -1.90 3.08 6.62
CA GLN A 40 -2.83 3.99 7.32
C GLN A 40 -3.42 5.11 6.44
N PRO A 41 -2.65 5.93 5.70
CA PRO A 41 -3.20 6.97 4.84
C PRO A 41 -4.07 6.42 3.69
N LEU A 42 -3.73 5.25 3.15
CA LEU A 42 -4.53 4.60 2.10
C LEU A 42 -5.88 4.15 2.67
N VAL A 43 -5.89 3.57 3.87
CA VAL A 43 -7.13 3.15 4.54
C VAL A 43 -8.02 4.35 4.89
N GLU A 44 -7.44 5.47 5.32
CA GLU A 44 -8.22 6.70 5.56
C GLU A 44 -8.89 7.22 4.27
N LEU A 45 -8.17 7.19 3.16
CA LEU A 45 -8.72 7.55 1.84
C LEU A 45 -9.88 6.62 1.46
N ILE A 46 -9.67 5.30 1.57
CA ILE A 46 -10.68 4.28 1.26
C ILE A 46 -11.94 4.46 2.13
N GLU A 47 -11.77 4.65 3.45
CA GLU A 47 -12.90 4.88 4.36
C GLU A 47 -13.66 6.17 4.03
N LYS A 48 -12.95 7.25 3.71
CA LYS A 48 -13.56 8.52 3.31
C LYS A 48 -14.42 8.34 2.04
N THR A 49 -13.90 7.66 1.02
CA THR A 49 -14.65 7.40 -0.21
C THR A 49 -15.85 6.50 0.06
N PHE A 50 -15.73 5.45 0.87
CA PHE A 50 -16.89 4.61 1.19
C PHE A 50 -17.99 5.37 1.95
N LEU A 51 -17.63 6.26 2.87
CA LEU A 51 -18.59 7.14 3.53
C LEU A 51 -19.28 8.09 2.53
N SER A 52 -18.53 8.61 1.56
CA SER A 52 -19.07 9.42 0.45
C SER A 52 -20.11 8.63 -0.36
N ILE A 53 -19.76 7.42 -0.77
CA ILE A 53 -20.63 6.50 -1.54
C ILE A 53 -21.94 6.15 -0.81
N GLN A 54 -21.88 5.95 0.51
CA GLN A 54 -23.07 5.72 1.35
C GLN A 54 -24.04 6.91 1.39
N GLY A 55 -23.57 8.11 1.02
CA GLY A 55 -24.44 9.28 0.83
C GLY A 55 -25.23 9.25 -0.48
N PHE A 56 -24.78 8.48 -1.49
CA PHE A 56 -25.31 8.47 -2.85
C PHE A 56 -26.30 7.32 -3.11
N ASN A 57 -27.17 7.00 -2.16
CA ASN A 57 -28.00 5.79 -2.16
C ASN A 57 -28.90 5.56 -3.39
N ALA A 58 -29.15 6.59 -4.22
CA ALA A 58 -29.95 6.49 -5.46
C ALA A 58 -29.15 6.81 -6.74
N PHE A 59 -27.86 7.10 -6.62
CA PHE A 59 -27.08 7.84 -7.61
C PHE A 59 -25.85 7.02 -8.03
N VAL A 60 -26.12 5.95 -8.80
CA VAL A 60 -25.10 4.97 -9.22
C VAL A 60 -23.96 5.61 -10.02
N GLN A 61 -24.24 6.66 -10.79
CA GLN A 61 -23.21 7.37 -11.56
C GLN A 61 -22.22 8.09 -10.64
N GLU A 62 -22.72 8.75 -9.60
CA GLU A 62 -21.93 9.45 -8.59
C GLU A 62 -21.11 8.47 -7.76
N GLN A 63 -21.67 7.32 -7.39
CA GLN A 63 -20.93 6.24 -6.73
C GLN A 63 -19.75 5.73 -7.58
N ARG A 64 -19.95 5.58 -8.90
CA ARG A 64 -18.86 5.19 -9.82
C ARG A 64 -17.78 6.25 -9.92
N GLN A 65 -18.19 7.52 -10.00
CA GLN A 65 -17.26 8.63 -10.08
C GLN A 65 -16.35 8.67 -8.84
N GLU A 66 -16.91 8.47 -7.66
CA GLU A 66 -16.14 8.35 -6.41
C GLU A 66 -15.15 7.18 -6.41
N LEU A 67 -15.55 6.02 -6.94
CA LEU A 67 -14.65 4.87 -7.08
C LEU A 67 -13.54 5.11 -8.11
N HIS A 68 -13.83 5.82 -9.20
CA HIS A 68 -12.81 6.25 -10.16
C HIS A 68 -11.80 7.21 -9.53
N TYR A 69 -12.27 8.19 -8.74
CA TYR A 69 -11.37 9.07 -7.99
C TYR A 69 -10.52 8.30 -6.99
N LEU A 70 -11.08 7.32 -6.30
CA LEU A 70 -10.33 6.48 -5.38
C LEU A 70 -9.23 5.66 -6.07
N ILE A 71 -9.53 5.05 -7.23
CA ILE A 71 -8.51 4.36 -8.02
C ILE A 71 -7.39 5.33 -8.40
N ASN A 72 -7.73 6.52 -8.92
CA ASN A 72 -6.74 7.50 -9.34
C ASN A 72 -5.87 7.99 -8.18
N ASP A 73 -6.48 8.25 -7.01
CA ASP A 73 -5.75 8.70 -5.83
C ASP A 73 -4.80 7.63 -5.30
N ILE A 74 -5.22 6.36 -5.25
CA ILE A 74 -4.35 5.25 -4.81
C ILE A 74 -3.26 5.00 -5.85
N SER A 75 -3.59 4.96 -7.14
CA SER A 75 -2.60 4.78 -8.20
C SER A 75 -1.57 5.91 -8.21
N SER A 76 -1.98 7.15 -7.99
CA SER A 76 -1.07 8.30 -7.91
C SER A 76 -0.15 8.24 -6.70
N ARG A 77 -0.70 7.91 -5.52
CA ARG A 77 0.05 7.81 -4.26
C ARG A 77 1.02 6.64 -4.24
N CYS A 78 0.63 5.51 -4.82
CA CYS A 78 1.41 4.27 -4.87
C CYS A 78 2.17 4.10 -6.20
N LYS A 79 2.12 5.13 -7.08
CA LYS A 79 2.77 5.16 -8.40
C LYS A 79 2.43 3.94 -9.27
N LEU A 80 1.22 3.42 -9.13
CA LEU A 80 0.74 2.29 -9.91
C LEU A 80 0.51 2.74 -11.37
N LYS A 81 0.90 1.88 -12.31
CA LYS A 81 0.63 2.05 -13.74
C LYS A 81 -0.45 1.08 -14.16
N GLY A 82 -1.44 1.55 -14.91
CA GLY A 82 -2.47 0.73 -15.54
C GLY A 82 -3.83 1.43 -15.66
N PRO A 83 -4.81 0.82 -16.34
CA PRO A 83 -4.72 -0.48 -17.02
C PRO A 83 -3.68 -0.50 -18.15
N LEU A 84 -2.79 -1.50 -18.14
CA LEU A 84 -1.75 -1.68 -19.14
C LEU A 84 -2.34 -2.25 -20.42
N THR A 85 -1.84 -1.78 -21.56
CA THR A 85 -2.03 -2.45 -22.85
C THR A 85 -1.28 -3.78 -22.87
N ALA A 86 -1.65 -4.67 -23.81
CA ALA A 86 -0.96 -5.95 -23.97
C ALA A 86 0.54 -5.80 -24.26
N ALA A 87 0.93 -4.72 -24.96
CA ALA A 87 2.32 -4.41 -25.27
C ALA A 87 3.10 -3.98 -24.01
N GLU A 88 2.57 -3.03 -23.24
CA GLU A 88 3.19 -2.56 -21.99
C GLU A 88 3.31 -3.68 -20.96
N LYS A 89 2.29 -4.54 -20.87
CA LYS A 89 2.30 -5.71 -20.00
C LYS A 89 3.41 -6.69 -20.39
N LEU A 90 3.58 -6.96 -21.68
CA LEU A 90 4.64 -7.85 -22.16
C LEU A 90 6.03 -7.26 -21.89
N GLU A 91 6.20 -5.94 -22.07
CA GLU A 91 7.44 -5.24 -21.75
C GLU A 91 7.78 -5.35 -20.26
N PHE A 92 6.82 -5.11 -19.38
CA PHE A 92 7.02 -5.23 -17.93
C PHE A 92 7.36 -6.66 -17.50
N VAL A 93 6.71 -7.67 -18.08
CA VAL A 93 7.01 -9.08 -17.80
C VAL A 93 8.42 -9.45 -18.24
N LYS A 94 8.88 -8.98 -19.41
CA LYS A 94 10.27 -9.19 -19.83
C LYS A 94 11.26 -8.54 -18.87
N ALA A 95 10.96 -7.32 -18.40
CA ALA A 95 11.80 -6.67 -17.40
C ALA A 95 11.87 -7.45 -16.07
N LEU A 96 10.82 -8.18 -15.69
CA LEU A 96 10.83 -9.09 -14.52
C LEU A 96 11.63 -10.38 -14.77
N GLU A 97 11.66 -10.88 -16.00
CA GLU A 97 12.50 -12.02 -16.38
C GLU A 97 13.99 -11.67 -16.32
N ASP A 98 14.34 -10.45 -16.74
CA ASP A 98 15.70 -9.92 -16.69
C ASP A 98 16.12 -9.51 -15.26
N ASP A 99 15.21 -8.92 -14.47
CA ASP A 99 15.39 -8.54 -13.08
C ASP A 99 14.18 -8.95 -12.22
N PRO A 100 14.26 -10.04 -11.44
CA PRO A 100 13.17 -10.48 -10.55
C PRO A 100 12.73 -9.44 -9.52
N PHE A 101 13.55 -8.42 -9.27
CA PHE A 101 13.25 -7.32 -8.35
C PHE A 101 12.78 -6.05 -9.07
N HIS A 102 12.45 -6.12 -10.37
CA HIS A 102 12.01 -4.97 -11.14
C HIS A 102 10.74 -4.33 -10.57
N GLY A 103 9.82 -5.14 -10.05
CA GLY A 103 8.59 -4.66 -9.41
C GLY A 103 7.53 -5.73 -9.24
N TRP A 104 6.27 -5.31 -9.19
CA TRP A 104 5.12 -6.17 -9.01
C TRP A 104 4.08 -5.90 -10.09
N ILE A 105 3.44 -6.96 -10.56
CA ILE A 105 2.35 -6.90 -11.53
C ILE A 105 1.19 -7.75 -11.06
N LEU A 106 -0.01 -7.21 -11.18
CA LEU A 106 -1.26 -7.93 -10.93
C LEU A 106 -2.27 -7.57 -12.01
N GLN A 107 -2.66 -8.57 -12.80
CA GLN A 107 -3.54 -8.40 -13.95
C GLN A 107 -2.99 -7.35 -14.92
N ASP A 108 -3.68 -6.22 -15.08
CA ASP A 108 -3.32 -5.15 -16.00
C ASP A 108 -2.81 -3.93 -15.24
N TYR A 109 -2.32 -4.10 -14.01
CA TYR A 109 -1.70 -3.05 -13.23
C TYR A 109 -0.32 -3.50 -12.76
N CYS A 110 0.64 -2.59 -12.77
CA CYS A 110 1.98 -2.84 -12.24
C CYS A 110 2.51 -1.67 -11.43
N VAL A 111 3.61 -1.92 -10.71
CA VAL A 111 4.38 -0.90 -10.02
C VAL A 111 5.84 -1.34 -9.94
N GLU A 112 6.75 -0.42 -10.23
CA GLU A 112 8.19 -0.68 -10.14
C GLU A 112 8.67 -0.65 -8.69
N ARG A 113 9.68 -1.45 -8.37
CA ARG A 113 10.22 -1.54 -7.00
C ARG A 113 10.70 -0.20 -6.46
N LYS A 114 11.39 0.58 -7.30
CA LYS A 114 11.88 1.93 -6.94
C LYS A 114 10.74 2.88 -6.56
N GLU A 115 9.60 2.77 -7.24
CA GLU A 115 8.45 3.65 -7.04
C GLU A 115 7.77 3.33 -5.70
N ILE A 116 7.69 2.05 -5.33
CA ILE A 116 7.21 1.65 -4.00
C ILE A 116 8.10 2.21 -2.89
N PHE A 117 9.43 2.15 -3.04
CA PHE A 117 10.32 2.75 -2.05
C PHE A 117 10.13 4.26 -1.95
N GLN A 118 10.01 4.95 -3.08
CA GLN A 118 9.68 6.37 -3.07
C GLN A 118 8.35 6.66 -2.35
N CYS A 119 7.30 5.85 -2.58
CA CYS A 119 6.04 5.99 -1.86
C CYS A 119 6.20 5.80 -0.35
N ILE A 120 7.04 4.85 0.07
CA ILE A 120 7.29 4.56 1.48
C ILE A 120 8.01 5.74 2.14
N ASP A 121 9.01 6.31 1.46
CA ASP A 121 9.79 7.45 1.95
C ASP A 121 8.89 8.70 2.08
N GLU A 122 7.91 8.87 1.18
CA GLU A 122 6.92 9.96 1.21
C GLU A 122 5.90 9.87 2.39
N VAL A 123 5.84 8.75 3.13
CA VAL A 123 4.90 8.59 4.28
C VAL A 123 5.31 9.48 5.47
N GLY A 124 6.61 9.73 5.63
CA GLY A 124 7.15 10.67 6.60
C GLY A 124 8.45 10.19 7.27
N ALA A 125 9.17 11.16 7.86
CA ALA A 125 10.54 11.02 8.35
C ALA A 125 10.81 9.82 9.27
N PHE A 126 9.82 9.39 10.07
CA PHE A 126 10.01 8.19 10.88
C PHE A 126 10.12 6.92 10.02
N VAL A 127 9.21 6.74 9.06
CA VAL A 127 9.22 5.56 8.20
C VAL A 127 10.48 5.54 7.34
N GLU A 128 10.84 6.68 6.78
CA GLU A 128 12.08 6.89 6.03
C GLU A 128 13.31 6.49 6.87
N SER A 129 13.48 7.06 8.07
CA SER A 129 14.60 6.74 8.98
C SER A 129 14.68 5.26 9.31
N GLU A 130 13.55 4.62 9.60
CA GLU A 130 13.51 3.21 9.99
C GLU A 130 13.81 2.28 8.79
N MET A 131 13.32 2.63 7.60
CA MET A 131 13.63 1.92 6.36
C MET A 131 15.10 2.06 6.00
N ASP A 132 15.70 3.23 6.18
CA ASP A 132 17.13 3.45 5.94
C ASP A 132 18.01 2.72 6.94
N GLU A 133 17.62 2.66 8.21
CA GLU A 133 18.29 1.81 9.20
C GLU A 133 18.24 0.33 8.83
N LEU A 134 17.10 -0.16 8.31
CA LEU A 134 16.98 -1.54 7.83
C LEU A 134 17.86 -1.77 6.59
N LYS A 135 17.83 -0.87 5.60
CA LYS A 135 18.66 -0.97 4.38
C LYS A 135 20.16 -0.98 4.70
N ASN A 136 20.58 -0.22 5.71
CA ASN A 136 21.98 -0.08 6.13
C ASN A 136 22.41 -1.07 7.22
N SER A 137 21.49 -1.92 7.70
CA SER A 137 21.81 -2.92 8.72
C SER A 137 22.78 -3.96 8.19
N THR A 138 23.70 -4.42 9.04
CA THR A 138 24.59 -5.55 8.73
C THR A 138 23.92 -6.91 8.92
N ASP A 139 22.67 -6.94 9.38
CA ASP A 139 21.91 -8.18 9.51
C ASP A 139 21.60 -8.77 8.13
N ALA A 140 21.95 -10.04 7.95
CA ALA A 140 21.71 -10.79 6.72
C ALA A 140 20.22 -10.84 6.33
N ASN A 141 19.32 -10.69 7.30
CA ASN A 141 17.87 -10.74 7.06
C ASN A 141 17.25 -9.36 6.75
N ALA A 142 17.96 -8.26 7.03
CA ALA A 142 17.36 -6.92 6.94
C ALA A 142 16.89 -6.56 5.52
N MET A 143 17.64 -6.96 4.50
CA MET A 143 17.21 -6.74 3.10
C MET A 143 15.96 -7.55 2.75
N SER A 144 15.83 -8.76 3.29
CA SER A 144 14.62 -9.57 3.12
C SER A 144 13.41 -8.93 3.79
N GLU A 145 13.58 -8.31 4.96
CA GLU A 145 12.52 -7.57 5.65
C GLU A 145 12.09 -6.33 4.86
N VAL A 146 13.05 -5.56 4.34
CA VAL A 146 12.81 -4.40 3.47
C VAL A 146 11.99 -4.81 2.24
N ASP A 147 12.36 -5.91 1.59
CA ASP A 147 11.63 -6.43 0.43
C ASP A 147 10.25 -6.98 0.79
N GLN A 148 10.10 -7.59 1.97
CA GLN A 148 8.80 -8.05 2.45
C GLN A 148 7.86 -6.87 2.73
N ILE A 149 8.36 -5.78 3.32
CA ILE A 149 7.59 -4.55 3.52
C ILE A 149 7.14 -4.01 2.16
N ALA A 150 8.09 -3.79 1.23
CA ALA A 150 7.79 -3.25 -0.09
C ALA A 150 6.77 -4.11 -0.86
N SER A 151 6.96 -5.44 -0.85
CA SER A 151 6.03 -6.40 -1.45
C SER A 151 4.65 -6.35 -0.81
N THR A 152 4.56 -6.20 0.51
CA THR A 152 3.26 -6.08 1.21
C THR A 152 2.51 -4.83 0.78
N ILE A 153 3.20 -3.70 0.65
CA ILE A 153 2.61 -2.42 0.22
C ILE A 153 2.18 -2.48 -1.25
N ALA A 154 3.04 -3.03 -2.12
CA ALA A 154 2.75 -3.20 -3.54
C ALA A 154 1.51 -4.07 -3.74
N ASN A 155 1.49 -5.26 -3.13
CA ASN A 155 0.37 -6.20 -3.25
C ASN A 155 -0.93 -5.64 -2.68
N PHE A 156 -0.88 -4.96 -1.53
CA PHE A 156 -2.07 -4.29 -0.97
C PHE A 156 -2.66 -3.28 -1.96
N SER A 157 -1.81 -2.43 -2.54
CA SER A 157 -2.22 -1.35 -3.43
C SER A 157 -2.76 -1.88 -4.77
N LEU A 158 -2.07 -2.86 -5.35
CA LEU A 158 -2.47 -3.53 -6.59
C LEU A 158 -3.78 -4.30 -6.42
N GLU A 159 -3.90 -5.14 -5.38
CA GLU A 159 -5.12 -5.90 -5.09
C GLU A 159 -6.32 -4.97 -4.93
N PHE A 160 -6.13 -3.85 -4.23
CA PHE A 160 -7.20 -2.88 -4.03
C PHE A 160 -7.66 -2.28 -5.37
N VAL A 161 -6.74 -1.72 -6.16
CA VAL A 161 -7.08 -1.09 -7.44
C VAL A 161 -7.70 -2.08 -8.42
N VAL A 162 -7.16 -3.29 -8.51
CA VAL A 162 -7.71 -4.35 -9.35
C VAL A 162 -9.14 -4.71 -8.95
N ARG A 163 -9.40 -4.88 -7.64
CA ARG A 163 -10.75 -5.21 -7.16
C ARG A 163 -11.75 -4.11 -7.42
N VAL A 164 -11.41 -2.85 -7.13
CA VAL A 164 -12.31 -1.73 -7.40
C VAL A 164 -12.56 -1.54 -8.89
N SER A 165 -11.52 -1.72 -9.72
CA SER A 165 -11.66 -1.68 -11.18
C SER A 165 -12.63 -2.74 -11.70
N LYS A 166 -12.55 -3.97 -11.17
CA LYS A 166 -13.51 -5.04 -11.51
C LYS A 166 -14.94 -4.70 -11.09
N LEU A 167 -15.13 -4.11 -9.92
CA LEU A 167 -16.46 -3.68 -9.46
C LEU A 167 -17.06 -2.66 -10.42
N LEU A 168 -16.27 -1.67 -10.85
CA LEU A 168 -16.68 -0.67 -11.83
C LEU A 168 -17.09 -1.29 -13.17
N LEU A 169 -16.32 -2.26 -13.67
CA LEU A 169 -16.63 -2.97 -14.92
C LEU A 169 -17.89 -3.84 -14.79
N SER A 170 -18.05 -4.55 -13.66
CA SER A 170 -19.20 -5.43 -13.43
C SER A 170 -20.52 -4.67 -13.31
N ALA A 171 -20.50 -3.41 -12.87
CA ALA A 171 -21.70 -2.60 -12.76
C ALA A 171 -22.22 -2.13 -14.14
N ILE A 172 -21.42 -2.20 -15.22
CA ILE A 172 -21.79 -1.73 -16.57
C ILE A 172 -22.75 -2.70 -17.29
N GLN A 173 -22.90 -3.94 -16.82
CA GLN A 173 -23.78 -4.97 -17.40
C GLN A 173 -25.16 -5.00 -16.73
#